data_AF-A0A1L8SYG3-F1
#
_entry.id   AF-A0A1L8SYG3-F1
#
_cell.length_a   1.000
_cell.length_b   1.000
_cell.length_c   1.000
_cell.angle_alpha   90.00
_cell.angle_beta   90.00
_cell.angle_gamma   90.00
#
_symmetry.space_group_name_H-M   'P 1'
#
loop_
_entity.id
_entity.type
_entity.pdbx_description
1 polymer ?
#
loop_
_entity_poly.entity_id
_entity_poly.type
_entity_poly.pdbx_seq_one_letter_code
_entity_poly.pdbx_strand_id
1 'polypeptide(L)'
;MNVAAADFDYYERTIRIMYQKYYRKRLTFCGVALVIILAYTMIIGDTILLNSLLMILLAAAMIYLYLQQQKFVSIYQGFLAENQPELRIHQIQEEEYSYNVMDDEHVRINKKNVRNLPSNNKQYTLMVGFSKAFFSREPLQIVYYDMLDLTYEEKFRLKRNGYSSMPRFLRRFTLSNLRASAGNAASFIFGNLFLLFILYRLLRYLWSFLRMFF
;
A
#
# COMPACT_ATOMS: atom_id res chain seq x y z
N MET A 1 -13.63 -2.00 32.02
CA MET A 1 -13.12 -2.53 30.73
C MET A 1 -12.37 -1.41 30.03
N ASN A 2 -11.14 -1.65 29.58
CA ASN A 2 -10.38 -0.67 28.81
C ASN A 2 -11.07 -0.47 27.45
N VAL A 3 -11.59 0.73 27.18
CA VAL A 3 -12.41 1.04 25.98
C VAL A 3 -11.64 0.70 24.70
N ALA A 4 -10.33 0.93 24.70
CA ALA A 4 -9.46 0.60 23.58
C ALA A 4 -9.38 -0.90 23.29
N ALA A 5 -9.32 -1.75 24.32
CA ALA A 5 -9.27 -3.20 24.13
C ALA A 5 -10.56 -3.73 23.47
N ALA A 6 -11.71 -3.20 23.88
CA ALA A 6 -12.98 -3.56 23.27
C ALA A 6 -13.09 -3.12 21.80
N ASP A 7 -12.56 -1.93 21.46
CA ASP A 7 -12.50 -1.46 20.08
C ASP A 7 -11.60 -2.35 19.22
N PHE A 8 -10.43 -2.74 19.73
CA PHE A 8 -9.49 -3.60 19.01
C PHE A 8 -10.11 -4.97 18.72
N ASP A 9 -10.69 -5.63 19.73
CA ASP A 9 -11.36 -6.93 19.54
C ASP A 9 -12.51 -6.84 18.53
N TYR A 10 -13.28 -5.75 18.58
CA TYR A 10 -14.39 -5.52 17.65
C TYR A 10 -13.90 -5.36 16.20
N TYR A 11 -12.82 -4.61 15.99
CA TYR A 11 -12.33 -4.27 14.65
C TYR A 11 -11.35 -5.28 14.05
N GLU A 12 -10.82 -6.23 14.82
CA GLU A 12 -9.84 -7.21 14.35
C GLU A 12 -10.25 -7.85 13.02
N ARG A 13 -11.50 -8.31 12.91
CA ARG A 13 -12.02 -8.94 11.69
C ARG A 13 -11.96 -8.00 10.49
N THR A 14 -12.31 -6.73 10.67
CA THR A 14 -12.27 -5.71 9.62
C THR A 14 -10.83 -5.48 9.15
N ILE A 15 -9.90 -5.32 10.08
CA ILE A 15 -8.48 -5.10 9.81
C ILE A 15 -7.89 -6.31 9.08
N ARG A 16 -8.22 -7.53 9.53
CA ARG A 16 -7.83 -8.79 8.90
C ARG A 16 -8.28 -8.87 7.44
N ILE A 17 -9.54 -8.52 7.16
CA ILE A 17 -10.08 -8.52 5.79
C ILE A 17 -9.33 -7.49 4.93
N MET A 18 -9.05 -6.30 5.46
CA MET A 18 -8.28 -5.28 4.74
C MET A 18 -6.88 -5.80 4.38
N TYR A 19 -6.16 -6.38 5.36
CA TYR A 19 -4.84 -6.96 5.18
C TYR A 19 -4.83 -8.06 4.12
N GLN A 20 -5.74 -9.03 4.24
CA GLN A 20 -5.85 -10.13 3.27
C GLN A 20 -6.20 -9.62 1.87
N LYS A 21 -7.13 -8.66 1.75
CA LYS A 21 -7.50 -8.08 0.46
C LYS A 21 -6.33 -7.37 -0.22
N TYR A 22 -5.46 -6.72 0.55
CA TYR A 22 -4.27 -6.05 0.04
C TYR A 22 -3.31 -7.04 -0.63
N TYR A 23 -2.99 -8.17 0.02
CA TYR A 23 -2.11 -9.19 -0.57
C TYR A 23 -2.80 -9.98 -1.69
N ARG A 24 -4.08 -10.33 -1.54
CA ARG A 24 -4.85 -11.02 -2.60
C ARG A 24 -4.84 -10.25 -3.91
N LYS A 25 -5.02 -8.92 -3.89
CA LYS A 25 -4.92 -8.09 -5.10
C LYS A 25 -3.56 -8.21 -5.79
N ARG A 26 -2.47 -8.22 -5.02
CA ARG A 26 -1.11 -8.34 -5.56
C ARG A 26 -0.86 -9.73 -6.13
N LEU A 27 -1.29 -10.77 -5.42
CA LEU A 27 -1.25 -12.15 -5.90
C LEU A 27 -2.01 -12.29 -7.22
N THR A 28 -3.20 -11.70 -7.35
CA THR A 28 -3.96 -11.73 -8.62
C THR A 28 -3.21 -11.02 -9.74
N PHE A 29 -2.56 -9.88 -9.49
CA PHE A 29 -1.76 -9.20 -10.52
C PHE A 29 -0.56 -10.05 -10.96
N CYS A 30 0.17 -10.66 -10.01
CA CYS A 30 1.28 -11.56 -10.32
C CYS A 30 0.81 -12.80 -11.09
N GLY A 31 -0.32 -13.39 -10.69
CA GLY A 31 -0.91 -14.55 -11.37
C GLY A 31 -1.32 -14.25 -12.80
N VAL A 32 -2.01 -13.13 -13.04
CA VAL A 32 -2.36 -12.68 -14.39
C VAL A 32 -1.12 -12.43 -15.24
N ALA A 33 -0.10 -11.76 -14.69
CA ALA A 33 1.16 -11.52 -15.40
C ALA A 33 1.84 -12.85 -15.79
N LEU A 34 1.87 -13.83 -14.89
CA LEU A 34 2.45 -15.14 -15.15
C LEU A 34 1.71 -15.86 -16.28
N VAL A 35 0.37 -15.86 -16.26
CA VAL A 35 -0.45 -16.46 -17.32
C VAL A 35 -0.17 -15.83 -18.68
N ILE A 36 -0.06 -14.50 -18.76
CA ILE A 36 0.27 -13.80 -20.01
C ILE A 36 1.65 -14.20 -20.54
N ILE A 37 2.66 -14.25 -19.67
CA ILE A 37 4.03 -14.62 -20.06
C ILE A 37 4.08 -16.09 -20.52
N LEU A 38 3.39 -16.98 -19.80
CA LEU A 38 3.33 -18.40 -20.14
C LEU A 38 2.66 -18.61 -21.50
N ALA A 39 1.49 -18.01 -21.72
CA ALA A 39 0.79 -18.07 -23.00
C ALA A 39 1.65 -17.53 -24.15
N TYR A 40 2.34 -16.39 -23.93
CA TYR A 40 3.21 -15.79 -24.95
C TYR A 40 4.37 -16.72 -25.30
N THR A 41 5.01 -17.30 -24.28
CA THR A 41 6.15 -18.19 -24.47
C THR A 41 5.75 -19.47 -25.22
N MET A 42 4.56 -20.02 -24.95
CA MET A 42 4.06 -21.20 -25.64
C MET A 42 3.69 -20.95 -27.11
N ILE A 43 3.13 -19.77 -27.43
CA ILE A 43 2.61 -19.49 -28.78
C ILE A 43 3.70 -18.91 -29.70
N ILE A 44 4.48 -17.95 -29.22
CA ILE A 44 5.45 -17.22 -30.04
C ILE A 44 6.85 -17.86 -29.97
N GLY A 45 7.19 -18.55 -28.89
CA GLY A 45 8.47 -19.26 -28.76
C GLY A 45 9.71 -18.36 -28.65
N ASP A 46 9.56 -17.04 -28.64
CA ASP A 46 10.68 -16.11 -28.54
C ASP A 46 11.08 -15.82 -27.09
N THR A 47 12.36 -15.48 -26.90
CA THR A 47 12.92 -15.00 -25.61
C THR A 47 12.69 -15.98 -24.44
N ILE A 48 12.70 -17.29 -24.72
CA ILE A 48 12.39 -18.36 -23.74
C ILE A 48 13.21 -18.21 -22.45
N LEU A 49 14.53 -18.02 -22.54
CA LEU A 49 15.39 -17.92 -21.35
C LEU A 49 14.99 -16.74 -20.45
N LEU A 50 14.70 -15.58 -21.05
CA LEU A 50 14.25 -14.40 -20.32
C LEU A 50 12.86 -14.63 -19.70
N ASN A 51 11.94 -15.22 -20.44
CA ASN A 51 10.59 -15.50 -19.95
C ASN A 51 10.61 -16.50 -18.80
N SER A 52 11.44 -17.53 -18.89
CA SER A 52 11.68 -18.49 -17.81
C SER A 52 12.20 -17.80 -16.56
N LEU A 53 13.19 -16.91 -16.69
CA LEU A 53 13.69 -16.11 -15.57
C LEU A 53 12.60 -15.24 -14.94
N LEU A 54 11.78 -14.56 -15.76
CA LEU A 54 10.67 -13.74 -15.29
C LEU A 54 9.60 -14.55 -14.57
N MET A 55 9.27 -15.74 -15.08
CA MET A 55 8.32 -16.66 -14.44
C MET A 55 8.83 -17.12 -13.07
N ILE A 56 10.12 -17.45 -12.95
CA ILE A 56 10.74 -17.83 -11.68
C ILE A 56 10.66 -16.66 -10.67
N LEU A 57 11.01 -15.45 -11.09
CA LEU A 57 10.94 -14.26 -10.23
C LEU A 57 9.50 -13.96 -9.78
N LEU A 58 8.52 -14.08 -10.68
CA LEU A 58 7.11 -13.90 -10.34
C LEU A 58 6.62 -14.99 -9.39
N ALA A 59 7.03 -16.24 -9.58
CA ALA A 59 6.69 -17.34 -8.67
C ALA A 59 7.27 -17.09 -7.26
N ALA A 60 8.54 -16.69 -7.17
CA ALA A 60 9.16 -16.32 -5.89
C ALA A 60 8.43 -15.15 -5.23
N ALA A 61 8.05 -14.13 -5.99
CA ALA A 61 7.27 -12.99 -5.49
C ALA A 61 5.88 -13.41 -4.98
N MET A 62 5.20 -14.32 -5.67
CA MET A 62 3.90 -14.86 -5.21
C MET A 62 4.04 -15.64 -3.91
N ILE A 63 5.05 -16.51 -3.79
CA ILE A 63 5.32 -17.26 -2.55
C ILE A 63 5.58 -16.27 -1.40
N TYR A 64 6.44 -15.27 -1.63
CA TYR A 64 6.72 -14.22 -0.65
C TYR A 64 5.44 -13.48 -0.21
N LEU A 65 4.61 -13.03 -1.16
CA LEU A 65 3.36 -12.33 -0.87
C LEU A 65 2.37 -13.21 -0.11
N TYR A 66 2.30 -14.49 -0.43
CA TYR A 66 1.45 -15.46 0.26
C TYR A 66 1.89 -15.68 1.70
N LEU A 67 3.20 -15.85 1.94
CA LEU A 67 3.75 -15.97 3.29
C LEU A 67 3.48 -14.69 4.10
N GLN A 68 3.67 -13.51 3.51
CA GLN A 68 3.36 -12.25 4.19
C GLN A 68 1.87 -12.10 4.51
N GLN A 69 0.97 -12.58 3.63
CA GLN A 69 -0.47 -12.58 3.90
C GLN A 69 -0.85 -13.38 5.17
N GLN A 70 -0.08 -14.43 5.51
CA GLN A 70 -0.33 -15.27 6.69
C GLN A 70 0.13 -14.62 8.00
N LYS A 71 1.04 -13.63 7.96
CA LYS A 71 1.59 -12.95 9.15
C LYS A 71 0.65 -11.95 9.82
N PHE A 72 -0.64 -11.93 9.46
CA PHE A 72 -1.60 -10.99 10.05
C PHE A 72 -1.62 -11.10 11.58
N VAL A 73 -1.68 -12.33 12.11
CA VAL A 73 -1.81 -12.56 13.55
C VAL A 73 -0.60 -12.00 14.29
N SER A 74 0.62 -12.26 13.82
CA SER A 74 1.84 -11.73 14.47
C SER A 74 1.91 -10.21 14.42
N ILE A 75 1.54 -9.59 13.29
CA ILE A 75 1.53 -8.13 13.15
C ILE A 75 0.48 -7.51 14.08
N TYR A 76 -0.71 -8.11 14.15
CA TYR A 76 -1.78 -7.62 14.99
C TYR A 76 -1.45 -7.74 16.48
N GLN A 77 -0.86 -8.86 16.90
CA GLN A 77 -0.39 -9.05 18.28
C GLN A 77 0.74 -8.08 18.65
N GLY A 78 1.66 -7.77 17.73
CA GLY A 78 2.66 -6.72 17.93
C GLY A 78 2.02 -5.35 18.17
N PHE A 79 1.04 -4.98 17.35
CA PHE A 79 0.28 -3.74 17.55
C PHE A 79 -0.44 -3.70 18.91
N LEU A 80 -1.07 -4.80 19.32
CA LEU A 80 -1.73 -4.89 20.63
C LEU A 80 -0.73 -4.72 21.78
N ALA A 81 0.44 -5.35 21.69
CA ALA A 81 1.49 -5.25 22.72
C ALA A 81 2.04 -3.83 22.86
N GLU A 82 2.07 -3.03 21.78
CA GLU A 82 2.51 -1.63 21.83
C GLU A 82 1.45 -0.66 22.37
N ASN A 83 0.17 -1.05 22.33
CA ASN A 83 -0.96 -0.18 22.67
C ASN A 83 -1.78 -0.67 23.88
N GLN A 84 -1.28 -1.69 24.59
CA GLN A 84 -1.86 -2.21 25.82
C GLN A 84 -0.76 -2.40 26.88
N PRO A 85 -1.03 -2.06 28.16
CA PRO A 85 -2.31 -1.61 28.71
C PRO A 85 -2.59 -0.11 28.51
N GLU A 86 -1.56 0.70 28.27
CA GLU A 86 -1.68 2.14 28.03
C GLU A 86 -1.87 2.42 26.55
N LEU A 87 -2.98 3.07 26.22
CA LEU A 87 -3.32 3.41 24.85
C LEU A 87 -2.45 4.57 24.35
N ARG A 88 -1.75 4.35 23.24
CA ARG A 88 -0.95 5.39 22.60
C ARG A 88 -1.83 6.16 21.60
N ILE A 89 -2.11 7.42 21.92
CA ILE A 89 -2.84 8.33 21.04
C ILE A 89 -1.81 9.11 20.24
N HIS A 90 -1.89 9.01 18.92
CA HIS A 90 -0.97 9.66 18.00
C HIS A 90 -1.57 10.94 17.44
N GLN A 91 -0.73 11.96 17.24
CA GLN A 91 -1.15 13.15 16.50
C GLN A 91 -1.02 12.89 14.99
N ILE A 92 -2.10 13.14 14.26
CA ILE A 92 -2.15 12.96 12.79
C ILE A 92 -2.16 14.32 12.09
N GLN A 93 -1.30 14.43 11.07
CA GLN A 93 -1.32 15.50 10.10
C GLN A 93 -1.80 14.99 8.73
N GLU A 94 -2.85 15.61 8.20
CA GLU A 94 -3.41 15.26 6.91
C GLU A 94 -2.73 16.04 5.75
N GLU A 95 -2.16 15.30 4.79
CA GLU A 95 -1.62 15.80 3.52
C GLU A 95 -2.58 15.50 2.35
N GLU A 96 -2.26 15.89 1.11
CA GLU A 96 -3.14 15.65 -0.05
C GLU A 96 -3.41 14.14 -0.33
N TYR A 97 -2.40 13.27 -0.15
CA TYR A 97 -2.50 11.83 -0.44
C TYR A 97 -2.08 10.91 0.71
N SER A 98 -1.68 11.49 1.85
CA SER A 98 -1.18 10.76 3.02
C SER A 98 -1.79 11.29 4.31
N TYR A 99 -1.76 10.46 5.35
CA TYR A 99 -1.75 10.88 6.74
C TYR A 99 -0.34 10.64 7.28
N ASN A 100 0.25 11.67 7.88
CA ASN A 100 1.52 11.57 8.59
C ASN A 100 1.22 11.44 10.07
N VAL A 101 1.90 10.53 10.74
CA VAL A 101 1.92 10.51 12.21
C VAL A 101 3.03 11.45 12.65
N MET A 102 2.70 12.49 13.42
CA MET A 102 3.67 13.51 13.82
C MET A 102 4.70 12.97 14.82
N ASP A 103 4.27 12.01 15.64
CA ASP A 103 5.11 11.37 16.66
C ASP A 103 6.06 10.31 16.08
N ASP A 104 5.88 9.94 14.81
CA ASP A 104 6.70 8.97 14.10
C ASP A 104 6.83 9.34 12.62
N GLU A 105 7.95 9.99 12.26
CA GLU A 105 8.25 10.42 10.90
C GLU A 105 8.27 9.27 9.87
N HIS A 106 8.38 8.02 10.32
CA HIS A 106 8.40 6.85 9.46
C HIS A 106 7.00 6.33 9.10
N VAL A 107 5.96 6.75 9.83
CA VAL A 107 4.59 6.28 9.57
C VAL A 107 3.84 7.26 8.68
N ARG A 108 3.78 6.89 7.40
CA ARG A 108 2.99 7.60 6.37
C ARG A 108 1.93 6.68 5.79
N ILE A 109 0.67 6.94 6.12
CA ILE A 109 -0.47 6.14 5.69
C ILE A 109 -1.05 6.72 4.40
N ASN A 110 -1.20 5.88 3.38
CA ASN A 110 -1.85 6.28 2.14
C ASN A 110 -3.36 6.46 2.36
N LYS A 111 -3.93 7.59 1.93
CA LYS A 111 -5.39 7.82 1.97
C LYS A 111 -6.18 6.78 1.18
N LYS A 112 -5.56 6.21 0.14
CA LYS A 112 -6.21 5.22 -0.72
C LYS A 112 -6.40 3.90 0.04
N ASN A 113 -7.66 3.53 0.28
CA ASN A 113 -8.09 2.36 1.05
C ASN A 113 -7.84 2.46 2.58
N VAL A 114 -7.67 3.66 3.11
CA VAL A 114 -7.73 3.86 4.57
C VAL A 114 -9.14 3.61 5.07
N ARG A 115 -9.28 3.22 6.34
CA ARG A 115 -10.55 3.21 7.07
C ARG A 115 -10.37 3.88 8.41
N ASN A 116 -11.33 4.72 8.75
CA ASN A 116 -11.49 5.29 10.09
C ASN A 116 -12.56 4.46 10.80
N LEU A 117 -12.17 3.81 11.88
CA LEU A 117 -13.01 2.92 12.67
C LEU A 117 -13.28 3.65 14.00
N PRO A 118 -14.48 4.22 14.19
CA PRO A 118 -14.78 5.06 15.35
C PRO A 118 -14.75 4.23 16.64
N SER A 119 -14.13 4.78 17.68
CA SER A 119 -14.17 4.18 19.01
C SER A 119 -15.56 4.32 19.64
N ASN A 120 -15.86 3.47 20.63
CA ASN A 120 -16.98 3.72 21.53
C ASN A 120 -16.86 5.08 22.25
N ASN A 121 -15.63 5.54 22.54
CA ASN A 121 -15.39 6.94 22.88
C ASN A 121 -15.32 7.77 21.60
N LYS A 122 -16.40 8.53 21.33
CA LYS A 122 -16.57 9.34 20.10
C LYS A 122 -15.44 10.34 19.80
N GLN A 123 -14.60 10.65 20.78
CA GLN A 123 -13.41 11.49 20.59
C GLN A 123 -12.32 10.79 19.78
N TYR A 124 -12.16 9.47 19.98
CA TYR A 124 -11.06 8.72 19.40
C TYR A 124 -11.48 7.90 18.18
N THR A 125 -10.53 7.65 17.30
CA THR A 125 -10.73 6.85 16.10
C THR A 125 -9.51 6.00 15.81
N LEU A 126 -9.75 4.75 15.42
CA LEU A 126 -8.73 3.84 14.94
C LEU A 126 -8.60 4.00 13.42
N MET A 127 -7.53 4.64 12.97
CA MET A 127 -7.16 4.70 11.57
C MET A 127 -6.43 3.42 11.18
N VAL A 128 -6.91 2.77 10.13
CA VAL A 128 -6.30 1.57 9.58
C VAL A 128 -6.04 1.79 8.11
N GLY A 129 -4.79 1.67 7.70
CA GLY A 129 -4.40 1.87 6.32
C GLY A 129 -3.13 1.14 5.96
N PHE A 130 -2.57 1.52 4.82
CA PHE A 130 -1.32 0.96 4.35
C PHE A 130 -0.27 2.04 4.16
N SER A 131 0.99 1.70 4.42
CA SER A 131 2.13 2.57 4.17
C SER A 131 2.09 3.10 2.72
N LYS A 132 2.42 4.39 2.57
CA LYS A 132 2.61 5.04 1.26
C LYS A 132 3.78 4.42 0.48
N ALA A 133 4.74 3.81 1.17
CA ALA A 133 5.86 3.13 0.53
C ALA A 133 5.39 1.85 -0.19
N PHE A 134 5.77 1.71 -1.47
CA PHE A 134 5.40 0.55 -2.28
C PHE A 134 5.96 -0.77 -1.74
N PHE A 135 7.16 -0.73 -1.16
CA PHE A 135 7.90 -1.89 -0.63
C PHE A 135 8.16 -1.79 0.88
N SER A 136 7.12 -1.47 1.67
CA SER A 136 7.23 -1.59 3.13
C SER A 136 7.29 -3.05 3.56
N ARG A 137 8.18 -3.38 4.50
CA ARG A 137 8.21 -4.70 5.16
C ARG A 137 6.93 -4.95 5.95
N GLU A 138 6.41 -3.90 6.58
CA GLU A 138 5.16 -3.89 7.33
C GLU A 138 4.23 -2.85 6.70
N PRO A 139 3.45 -3.27 5.69
CA PRO A 139 2.64 -2.33 4.95
C PRO A 139 1.39 -1.93 5.71
N LEU A 140 0.88 -2.74 6.64
CA LEU A 140 -0.30 -2.41 7.45
C LEU A 140 0.10 -1.39 8.52
N GLN A 141 -0.67 -0.33 8.67
CA GLN A 141 -0.47 0.70 9.66
C GLN A 141 -1.78 0.89 10.40
N ILE A 142 -1.72 0.79 11.74
CA ILE A 142 -2.87 0.89 12.63
C ILE A 142 -2.50 1.99 13.63
N VAL A 143 -3.30 3.06 13.67
CA VAL A 143 -3.01 4.25 14.47
C VAL A 143 -4.26 4.68 15.18
N TYR A 144 -4.19 4.82 16.49
CA TYR A 144 -5.26 5.39 17.30
C TYR A 144 -5.00 6.90 17.48
N TYR A 145 -5.99 7.73 17.19
CA TYR A 145 -5.81 9.18 17.21
C TYR A 145 -7.07 9.91 17.69
N ASP A 146 -6.89 11.13 18.18
CA ASP A 146 -7.99 12.04 18.49
C ASP A 146 -8.48 12.74 17.21
N MET A 147 -9.76 12.60 16.91
CA MET A 147 -10.36 13.23 15.74
C MET A 147 -10.38 14.76 15.84
N LEU A 148 -10.46 15.31 17.04
CA LEU A 148 -10.52 16.76 17.30
C LEU A 148 -9.16 17.43 17.11
N ASP A 149 -8.06 16.70 17.33
CA ASP A 149 -6.69 17.20 17.18
C ASP A 149 -6.08 16.93 15.79
N LEU A 150 -6.91 16.58 14.80
CA LEU A 150 -6.45 16.36 13.43
C LEU A 150 -5.99 17.68 12.80
N THR A 151 -4.69 17.77 12.51
CA THR A 151 -4.08 18.95 11.88
C THR A 151 -3.96 18.78 10.37
N TYR A 152 -3.89 19.89 9.64
CA TYR A 152 -3.67 19.90 8.20
C TYR A 152 -2.28 20.45 7.89
N GLU A 153 -1.57 19.84 6.93
CA GLU A 153 -0.35 20.45 6.40
C GLU A 153 -0.71 21.83 5.80
N GLU A 154 0.03 22.89 6.12
CA GLU A 154 -0.33 24.27 5.75
C GLU A 154 -0.52 24.45 4.23
N LYS A 155 0.30 23.78 3.42
CA LYS A 155 0.19 23.77 1.96
C LYS A 155 -1.10 23.10 1.49
N PHE A 156 -1.54 22.03 2.17
CA PHE A 156 -2.81 21.37 1.88
C PHE A 156 -4.00 22.23 2.32
N ARG A 157 -3.90 22.90 3.48
CA ARG A 157 -4.91 23.86 3.98
C ARG A 157 -5.13 25.01 2.99
N LEU A 158 -4.05 25.65 2.52
CA LEU A 158 -4.12 26.74 1.53
C LEU A 158 -4.69 26.27 0.18
N LYS A 159 -4.34 25.06 -0.29
CA LYS A 159 -4.85 24.48 -1.54
C LYS A 159 -6.31 24.06 -1.49
N ARG A 160 -6.79 23.54 -0.35
CA ARG A 160 -8.21 23.20 -0.12
C ARG A 160 -9.09 24.46 -0.14
N ASN A 161 -8.53 25.60 0.24
CA ASN A 161 -9.17 26.91 0.17
C ASN A 161 -9.11 27.56 -1.24
N GLY A 162 -8.81 26.79 -2.30
CA GLY A 162 -8.94 27.25 -3.70
C GLY A 162 -7.66 27.74 -4.37
N TYR A 163 -6.53 27.79 -3.67
CA TYR A 163 -5.26 28.29 -4.22
C TYR A 163 -4.44 27.20 -4.93
N SER A 164 -4.94 26.64 -6.04
CA SER A 164 -4.12 25.73 -6.85
C SER A 164 -4.50 25.67 -8.33
N SER A 165 -3.57 26.11 -9.19
CA SER A 165 -3.65 26.06 -10.66
C SER A 165 -3.39 24.69 -11.30
N MET A 166 -2.87 23.69 -10.56
CA MET A 166 -2.43 22.42 -11.17
C MET A 166 -3.57 21.39 -11.28
N PRO A 167 -3.77 20.68 -12.41
CA PRO A 167 -4.75 19.60 -12.53
C PRO A 167 -4.50 18.41 -11.58
N ARG A 168 -5.57 17.81 -11.03
CA ARG A 168 -5.51 16.78 -9.97
C ARG A 168 -4.67 15.53 -10.33
N PHE A 169 -4.55 15.18 -11.61
CA PHE A 169 -3.78 14.00 -12.04
C PHE A 169 -2.26 14.26 -12.10
N LEU A 170 -1.83 15.46 -12.53
CA LEU A 170 -0.42 15.84 -12.63
C LEU A 170 0.22 16.00 -11.25
N ARG A 171 -0.59 16.27 -10.21
CA ARG A 171 -0.14 16.44 -8.83
C ARG A 171 0.49 15.20 -8.21
N ARG A 172 0.14 14.00 -8.69
CA ARG A 172 0.77 12.75 -8.24
C ARG A 172 2.24 12.64 -8.63
N PHE A 173 2.68 13.42 -9.61
CA PHE A 173 4.04 13.44 -10.15
C PHE A 173 4.88 14.62 -9.67
N THR A 174 4.41 15.41 -8.70
CA THR A 174 5.19 16.54 -8.15
C THR A 174 6.41 16.04 -7.39
N LEU A 175 7.50 16.81 -7.43
CA LEU A 175 8.78 16.49 -6.78
C LEU A 175 8.63 16.14 -5.29
N SER A 176 7.75 16.81 -4.56
CA SER A 176 7.49 16.54 -3.14
C SER A 176 6.84 15.17 -2.91
N ASN A 177 5.83 14.80 -3.72
CA ASN A 177 5.17 13.49 -3.65
C ASN A 177 6.10 12.35 -4.06
N LEU A 178 6.94 12.57 -5.07
CA LEU A 178 7.97 11.61 -5.46
C LEU A 178 9.02 11.45 -4.35
N ARG A 179 9.52 12.54 -3.77
CA ARG A 179 10.46 12.52 -2.64
C ARG A 179 9.86 11.85 -1.40
N ALA A 180 8.57 12.06 -1.14
CA ALA A 180 7.85 11.41 -0.04
C ALA A 180 7.64 9.91 -0.23
N SER A 181 7.69 9.41 -1.47
CA SER A 181 7.68 7.98 -1.81
C SER A 181 9.09 7.37 -1.95
N ALA A 182 10.15 8.19 -1.90
CA ALA A 182 11.53 7.82 -2.21
C ALA A 182 12.40 7.46 -1.01
N GLY A 183 11.82 7.19 0.18
CA GLY A 183 12.56 6.86 1.41
C GLY A 183 13.56 5.70 1.30
N ASN A 184 13.50 4.91 0.22
CA ASN A 184 14.58 4.04 -0.22
C ASN A 184 14.78 4.20 -1.74
N ALA A 185 15.69 5.08 -2.16
CA ALA A 185 15.94 5.35 -3.57
C ALA A 185 16.31 4.08 -4.37
N ALA A 186 17.11 3.17 -3.79
CA ALA A 186 17.48 1.90 -4.44
C ALA A 186 16.27 0.96 -4.60
N SER A 187 15.44 0.75 -3.56
CA SER A 187 14.27 -0.12 -3.68
C SER A 187 13.16 0.50 -4.55
N PHE A 188 13.08 1.82 -4.58
CA PHE A 188 12.20 2.56 -5.48
C PHE A 188 12.67 2.45 -6.94
N ILE A 189 13.96 2.62 -7.22
CA ILE A 189 14.54 2.54 -8.57
C ILE A 189 14.48 1.10 -9.07
N PHE A 190 15.03 0.12 -8.35
CA PHE A 190 15.01 -1.28 -8.79
C PHE A 190 13.60 -1.86 -8.80
N GLY A 191 12.77 -1.54 -7.80
CA GLY A 191 11.40 -2.00 -7.74
C GLY A 191 10.50 -1.39 -8.81
N ASN A 192 10.60 -0.07 -9.08
CA ASN A 192 9.85 0.54 -10.18
C ASN A 192 10.41 0.16 -11.55
N LEU A 193 11.73 0.10 -11.75
CA LEU A 193 12.30 -0.32 -13.03
C LEU A 193 11.93 -1.77 -13.35
N PHE A 194 11.95 -2.67 -12.36
CA PHE A 194 11.50 -4.04 -12.54
C PHE A 194 10.01 -4.12 -12.87
N LEU A 195 9.16 -3.39 -12.13
CA LEU A 195 7.72 -3.33 -12.42
C LEU A 195 7.42 -2.70 -13.79
N LEU A 196 8.14 -1.64 -14.17
CA LEU A 196 8.03 -1.00 -15.48
C LEU A 196 8.52 -1.91 -16.59
N PHE A 197 9.60 -2.66 -16.37
CA PHE A 197 10.10 -3.65 -17.31
C PHE A 197 9.09 -4.78 -17.53
N ILE A 198 8.53 -5.34 -16.45
CA ILE A 198 7.46 -6.33 -16.54
C ILE A 198 6.26 -5.74 -17.28
N LEU A 199 5.83 -4.52 -16.93
CA LEU A 199 4.69 -3.87 -17.56
C LEU A 199 4.93 -3.66 -19.06
N TYR A 200 6.10 -3.16 -19.45
CA TYR A 200 6.50 -3.01 -20.86
C TYR A 200 6.45 -4.35 -21.59
N ARG A 201 6.98 -5.41 -20.97
CA ARG A 201 6.95 -6.77 -21.54
C ARG A 201 5.52 -7.27 -21.72
N LEU A 202 4.67 -7.13 -20.71
CA LEU A 202 3.26 -7.51 -20.79
C LEU A 202 2.53 -6.75 -21.90
N LEU A 203 2.73 -5.44 -22.01
CA LEU A 203 2.15 -4.63 -23.09
C LEU A 203 2.62 -5.11 -24.47
N ARG A 204 3.92 -5.41 -24.61
CA ARG A 204 4.46 -5.99 -25.85
C ARG A 204 3.84 -7.34 -26.16
N TYR A 205 3.65 -8.20 -25.17
CA TYR A 205 3.07 -9.53 -25.35
C TYR A 205 1.60 -9.45 -25.77
N LEU A 206 0.83 -8.60 -25.10
CA LEU A 206 -0.55 -8.30 -25.49
C LEU A 206 -0.64 -7.73 -26.91
N TRP A 207 0.29 -6.85 -27.28
CA TRP A 207 0.34 -6.30 -28.64
C TRP A 207 0.66 -7.36 -29.69
N SER A 208 1.62 -8.25 -29.42
CA SER A 208 1.90 -9.37 -30.32
C SER A 208 0.70 -10.29 -30.49
N PHE A 209 -0.06 -10.55 -29.42
CA PHE A 209 -1.31 -11.31 -29.54
C PHE A 209 -2.34 -10.59 -30.41
N LEU A 210 -2.53 -9.28 -30.24
CA LEU A 210 -3.47 -8.52 -31.08
C LEU A 210 -3.09 -8.61 -32.56
N ARG A 211 -1.79 -8.53 -32.91
CA ARG A 211 -1.29 -8.69 -34.29
C ARG A 211 -1.49 -10.09 -34.88
N MET A 212 -1.80 -11.11 -34.07
CA MET A 212 -2.15 -12.43 -34.59
C MET A 212 -3.60 -12.52 -35.04
N PHE A 213 -4.47 -11.63 -34.55
CA PHE A 213 -5.90 -11.62 -34.87
C PHE A 213 -6.32 -10.54 -35.88
N PHE A 214 -5.47 -9.52 -36.10
CA PHE A 214 -5.68 -8.41 -37.04
C PHE A 214 -4.46 -8.26 -37.97
#